data_AF-A0A2G2AN37-F1
#
_entry.id   AF-A0A2G2AN37-F1
#
_cell.length_a   1.000
_cell.length_b   1.000
_cell.length_c   1.000
_cell.angle_alpha   90.00
_cell.angle_beta   90.00
_cell.angle_gamma   90.00
#
_symmetry.space_group_name_H-M   'P 1'
#
loop_
_entity.id
_entity.type
_entity.pdbx_description
1 polymer ?
#
loop_
_entity_poly.entity_id
_entity_poly.type
_entity_poly.pdbx_seq_one_letter_code
_entity_poly.pdbx_strand_id
1 'polypeptide(L)'
;MKEPFKWDNYSDQPVILQNKKYKKIMRKKEFSSLVKTFFIALFILPLSIICMPFIKRKKINSSTFFCMGVDFQKEKELTKQLIHELGVQRILIRIKLWEMHSLAELQTFIQENKQTKITLKIMQDRENIEDLQLFTTNLRLIFKTLSHSVEIYEIGTSINRSKWGFFSIDEYNRFYKVAYDLREKEFPSLKIIGSGIIDFEYHFTAHTLFNFFKYKYDGVSSLLYVDRRGAPEHMQLGFALSDKIALLSTMVWLSPKTKHELHITETNYPLSNTVPYAPTSEKECVDEKDYADFMLRYHLLAFASQQVDSLSWHQLISRGYGLIDNIDAIRYTPAFLTYKFMLQNLQDALFLRLDIKRDYYILQCLIDDNLLQIHWTLKPTTLKNEDYFETYSKKGHLIEDETLHIGSSPIYIYILKEVPEKINCL
;
A
#
# COMPACT_ATOMS: atom_id res chain seq x y z
N MET A 1 13.32 -0.44 21.33
CA MET A 1 14.45 -0.92 20.50
C MET A 1 15.75 -0.68 21.26
N LYS A 2 16.66 -1.66 21.29
CA LYS A 2 18.01 -1.49 21.84
C LYS A 2 18.94 -0.82 20.82
N GLU A 3 19.93 -0.12 21.33
CA GLU A 3 21.06 0.37 20.55
C GLU A 3 21.67 -0.77 19.71
N PRO A 4 22.07 -0.54 18.45
CA PRO A 4 22.22 0.77 17.81
C PRO A 4 20.95 1.28 17.07
N PHE A 5 19.79 0.67 17.30
CA PHE A 5 18.55 1.02 16.63
C PHE A 5 17.73 2.03 17.43
N LYS A 6 17.16 3.01 16.73
CA LYS A 6 16.33 4.07 17.32
C LYS A 6 15.10 4.31 16.46
N TRP A 7 14.00 4.65 17.11
CA TRP A 7 12.76 5.03 16.46
C TRP A 7 12.68 6.55 16.35
N ASP A 8 12.22 7.06 15.21
CA ASP A 8 11.91 8.48 15.00
C ASP A 8 10.38 8.66 15.00
N ASN A 9 9.87 9.39 16.00
CA ASN A 9 8.44 9.67 16.18
C ASN A 9 7.92 10.73 15.20
N TYR A 10 8.78 11.54 14.58
CA TYR A 10 8.30 12.54 13.62
C TYR A 10 7.90 11.90 12.30
N SER A 11 8.71 10.95 11.83
CA SER A 11 8.54 10.29 10.54
C SER A 11 7.98 8.86 10.62
N ASP A 12 7.65 8.37 11.82
CA ASP A 12 7.11 7.02 12.09
C ASP A 12 7.94 5.90 11.45
N GLN A 13 9.28 6.01 11.54
CA GLN A 13 10.24 5.05 11.00
C GLN A 13 11.50 4.96 11.87
N PRO A 14 12.29 3.87 11.77
CA PRO A 14 13.57 3.82 12.45
C PRO A 14 14.58 4.78 11.81
N VAL A 15 15.43 5.35 12.66
CA VAL A 15 16.56 6.19 12.26
C VAL A 15 17.56 5.38 11.43
N ILE A 16 18.18 6.03 10.44
CA ILE A 16 19.23 5.40 9.63
C ILE A 16 20.35 4.89 10.55
N LEU A 17 20.64 3.60 10.46
CA LEU A 17 21.69 2.96 11.23
C LEU A 17 23.06 3.55 10.87
N GLN A 18 23.65 4.35 11.76
CA GLN A 18 24.93 5.04 11.52
C GLN A 18 26.16 4.15 11.72
N ASN A 19 26.06 3.11 12.56
CA ASN A 19 27.19 2.24 12.90
C ASN A 19 27.65 1.39 11.70
N LYS A 20 28.67 1.87 10.95
CA LYS A 20 29.23 1.19 9.78
C LYS A 20 29.88 -0.16 10.12
N LYS A 21 30.57 -0.26 11.27
CA LYS A 21 31.23 -1.50 11.71
C LYS A 21 30.22 -2.61 11.96
N TYR A 22 29.15 -2.30 12.69
CA TYR A 22 28.05 -3.22 12.95
C TYR A 22 27.39 -3.69 11.65
N LYS A 23 27.07 -2.77 10.72
CA LYS A 23 26.52 -3.12 9.39
C LYS A 23 27.41 -4.09 8.61
N LYS A 24 28.72 -3.87 8.62
CA LYS A 24 29.69 -4.74 7.92
C LYS A 24 29.72 -6.15 8.53
N ILE A 25 29.72 -6.25 9.85
CA ILE A 25 29.70 -7.53 10.56
C ILE A 25 28.42 -8.32 10.22
N MET A 26 27.26 -7.66 10.29
CA MET A 26 25.97 -8.31 10.01
C MET A 26 25.85 -8.76 8.55
N ARG A 27 26.26 -7.91 7.60
CA ARG A 27 26.29 -8.32 6.17
C ARG A 27 27.24 -9.48 5.91
N LYS A 28 28.38 -9.55 6.62
CA LYS A 28 29.30 -10.70 6.51
C LYS A 28 28.67 -11.98 7.05
N LYS A 29 27.96 -11.90 8.19
CA LYS A 29 27.21 -13.02 8.77
C LYS A 29 26.17 -13.57 7.79
N GLU A 30 25.48 -12.68 7.07
CA GLU A 30 24.42 -13.05 6.15
C GLU A 30 24.85 -13.14 4.67
N PHE A 31 26.15 -13.22 4.39
CA PHE A 31 26.70 -13.18 3.04
C PHE A 31 26.09 -14.23 2.10
N SER A 32 25.88 -15.46 2.60
CA SER A 32 25.26 -16.53 1.80
C SER A 32 23.87 -16.15 1.30
N SER A 33 23.04 -15.52 2.14
CA SER A 33 21.70 -15.09 1.75
C SER A 33 21.73 -13.97 0.72
N LEU A 34 22.68 -13.02 0.84
CA LEU A 34 22.87 -11.96 -0.16
C LEU A 34 23.26 -12.52 -1.54
N VAL A 35 24.13 -13.53 -1.56
CA VAL A 35 24.51 -14.22 -2.81
C VAL A 35 23.32 -14.97 -3.40
N LYS A 36 22.50 -15.65 -2.58
CA LYS A 36 21.25 -16.28 -3.03
C LYS A 36 20.29 -15.25 -3.65
N THR A 37 20.12 -14.09 -3.02
CA THR A 37 19.27 -13.02 -3.56
C THR A 37 19.67 -12.67 -4.98
N PHE A 38 20.98 -12.49 -5.22
CA PHE A 38 21.50 -12.16 -6.54
C PHE A 38 21.18 -13.25 -7.57
N PHE A 39 21.52 -14.52 -7.28
CA PHE A 39 21.28 -15.61 -8.21
C PHE A 39 19.79 -15.87 -8.46
N ILE A 40 18.95 -15.83 -7.42
CA ILE A 40 17.51 -15.98 -7.59
C ILE A 40 16.95 -14.86 -8.47
N ALA A 41 17.31 -13.61 -8.19
CA ALA A 41 16.85 -12.47 -8.97
C ALA A 41 17.31 -12.54 -10.44
N LEU A 42 18.53 -13.00 -10.69
CA LEU A 42 19.10 -13.15 -12.03
C LEU A 42 18.25 -14.06 -12.93
N PHE A 43 17.62 -15.10 -12.38
CA PHE A 43 16.77 -16.01 -13.15
C PHE A 43 15.29 -15.66 -13.07
N ILE A 44 14.80 -15.30 -11.90
CA ILE A 44 13.36 -15.07 -11.67
C ILE A 44 12.88 -13.77 -12.30
N LEU A 45 13.65 -12.68 -12.26
CA LEU A 45 13.18 -11.40 -12.80
C LEU A 45 13.02 -11.45 -14.33
N PRO A 46 13.99 -11.92 -15.14
CA PRO A 46 13.79 -12.06 -16.58
C PRO A 46 12.64 -13.00 -16.94
N LEU A 47 12.53 -14.14 -16.24
CA LEU A 47 11.41 -15.07 -16.42
C LEU A 47 10.07 -14.38 -16.16
N SER A 48 9.98 -13.64 -15.05
CA SER A 48 8.75 -12.94 -14.68
C SER A 48 8.38 -11.86 -15.71
N ILE A 49 9.36 -11.11 -16.24
CA ILE A 49 9.12 -10.11 -17.30
C ILE A 49 8.55 -10.78 -18.55
N ILE A 50 9.14 -11.90 -18.99
CA ILE A 50 8.64 -12.67 -20.15
C ILE A 50 7.22 -13.18 -19.89
N CYS A 51 6.91 -13.54 -18.64
CA CYS A 51 5.60 -14.04 -18.25
C CYS A 51 4.53 -12.96 -18.03
N MET A 52 4.88 -11.66 -17.98
CA MET A 52 3.93 -10.59 -17.69
C MET A 52 2.68 -10.57 -18.58
N PRO A 53 2.75 -10.82 -19.90
CA PRO A 53 1.55 -10.82 -20.75
C PRO A 53 0.54 -11.93 -20.43
N PHE A 54 0.93 -12.98 -19.69
CA PHE A 54 0.09 -14.14 -19.40
C PHE A 54 -0.62 -14.07 -18.04
N ILE A 55 -0.28 -13.07 -17.22
CA ILE A 55 -0.91 -12.89 -15.91
C ILE A 55 -2.40 -12.59 -16.09
N LYS A 56 -3.24 -13.30 -15.35
CA LYS A 56 -4.69 -13.06 -15.39
C LYS A 56 -5.05 -11.90 -14.47
N ARG A 57 -5.92 -11.02 -14.97
CA ARG A 57 -6.66 -10.08 -14.14
C ARG A 57 -7.66 -10.85 -13.28
N LYS A 58 -7.88 -10.39 -12.05
CA LYS A 58 -8.87 -10.90 -11.11
C LYS A 58 -10.08 -9.97 -11.10
N LYS A 59 -11.22 -10.42 -10.60
CA LYS A 59 -12.30 -9.49 -10.24
C LYS A 59 -12.03 -8.99 -8.82
N ILE A 60 -11.58 -7.75 -8.69
CA ILE A 60 -11.30 -7.14 -7.39
C ILE A 60 -12.60 -6.60 -6.78
N ASN A 61 -12.83 -6.90 -5.51
CA ASN A 61 -13.91 -6.30 -4.76
C ASN A 61 -13.48 -4.91 -4.27
N SER A 62 -14.01 -3.86 -4.90
CA SER A 62 -13.72 -2.47 -4.56
C SER A 62 -14.01 -2.15 -3.08
N SER A 63 -15.00 -2.80 -2.46
CA SER A 63 -15.46 -2.45 -1.11
C SER A 63 -14.44 -2.75 -0.04
N THR A 64 -13.49 -3.62 -0.34
CA THR A 64 -12.40 -3.95 0.58
C THR A 64 -11.01 -3.70 -0.01
N PHE A 65 -10.96 -3.11 -1.21
CA PHE A 65 -9.74 -2.76 -1.91
C PHE A 65 -9.07 -1.54 -1.28
N PHE A 66 -9.84 -0.47 -1.06
CA PHE A 66 -9.32 0.77 -0.48
C PHE A 66 -9.14 0.62 1.03
N CYS A 67 -7.90 0.83 1.48
CA CYS A 67 -7.51 0.72 2.87
C CYS A 67 -6.81 2.00 3.32
N MET A 68 -7.11 2.43 4.55
CA MET A 68 -6.45 3.58 5.17
C MET A 68 -5.50 3.13 6.28
N GLY A 69 -4.24 3.55 6.20
CA GLY A 69 -3.28 3.39 7.28
C GLY A 69 -3.56 4.39 8.39
N VAL A 70 -3.71 3.90 9.62
CA VAL A 70 -3.97 4.73 10.81
C VAL A 70 -3.04 4.34 11.95
N ASP A 71 -2.74 5.32 12.81
CA ASP A 71 -2.04 5.10 14.07
C ASP A 71 -3.05 5.14 15.21
N PHE A 72 -3.21 4.00 15.89
CA PHE A 72 -4.18 3.84 16.98
C PHE A 72 -3.81 4.62 18.25
N GLN A 73 -2.58 5.12 18.36
CA GLN A 73 -2.10 5.90 19.50
C GLN A 73 -2.18 7.41 19.23
N LYS A 74 -2.24 7.82 17.96
CA LYS A 74 -2.22 9.23 17.54
C LYS A 74 -3.64 9.78 17.46
N GLU A 75 -3.90 10.85 18.22
CA GLU A 75 -5.16 11.60 18.19
C GLU A 75 -6.41 10.70 18.19
N LYS A 76 -6.51 9.77 19.16
CA LYS A 76 -7.46 8.63 19.14
C LYS A 76 -8.88 8.99 18.73
N GLU A 77 -9.46 10.01 19.37
CA GLU A 77 -10.83 10.45 19.09
C GLU A 77 -10.97 11.03 17.68
N LEU A 78 -10.00 11.83 17.24
CA LEU A 78 -9.99 12.38 15.89
C LEU A 78 -9.81 11.28 14.85
N THR A 79 -8.89 10.33 15.07
CA THR A 79 -8.68 9.17 14.20
C THR A 79 -9.99 8.39 14.02
N LYS A 80 -10.73 8.14 15.10
CA LYS A 80 -12.04 7.47 15.05
C LYS A 80 -13.08 8.28 14.28
N GLN A 81 -13.19 9.58 14.55
CA GLN A 81 -14.10 10.47 13.83
C GLN A 81 -13.82 10.47 12.32
N LEU A 82 -12.54 10.56 11.94
CA LEU A 82 -12.12 10.60 10.53
C LEU A 82 -12.30 9.24 9.82
N ILE A 83 -12.09 8.11 10.51
CA ILE A 83 -12.40 6.78 9.96
C ILE A 83 -13.89 6.69 9.62
N HIS A 84 -14.75 7.14 10.53
CA HIS A 84 -16.20 7.18 10.30
C HIS A 84 -16.57 8.18 9.18
N GLU A 85 -15.97 9.36 9.16
CA GLU A 85 -16.22 10.39 8.13
C GLU A 85 -15.82 9.91 6.72
N LEU A 86 -14.69 9.21 6.60
CA LEU A 86 -14.25 8.62 5.33
C LEU A 86 -15.12 7.45 4.89
N GLY A 87 -15.81 6.77 5.82
CA GLY A 87 -16.62 5.59 5.53
C GLY A 87 -15.78 4.40 5.00
N VAL A 88 -14.49 4.36 5.32
CA VAL A 88 -13.56 3.33 4.84
C VAL A 88 -13.89 1.96 5.46
N GLN A 89 -13.97 0.92 4.63
CA GLN A 89 -14.31 -0.44 5.11
C GLN A 89 -13.12 -1.20 5.69
N ARG A 90 -11.89 -0.77 5.39
CA ARG A 90 -10.67 -1.42 5.86
C ARG A 90 -9.66 -0.41 6.36
N ILE A 91 -9.04 -0.71 7.50
CA ILE A 91 -7.89 0.03 8.00
C ILE A 91 -6.69 -0.88 8.22
N LEU A 92 -5.50 -0.31 8.06
CA LEU A 92 -4.25 -0.93 8.43
C LEU A 92 -3.70 -0.24 9.66
N ILE A 93 -3.43 -1.03 10.70
CA ILE A 93 -2.85 -0.58 11.96
C ILE A 93 -1.55 -1.34 12.22
N ARG A 94 -0.65 -0.70 12.96
CA ARG A 94 0.68 -1.23 13.27
C ARG A 94 0.78 -1.57 14.75
N ILE A 95 1.39 -2.70 15.09
CA ILE A 95 1.89 -2.97 16.44
C ILE A 95 3.40 -3.16 16.39
N LYS A 96 4.09 -2.54 17.35
CA LYS A 96 5.55 -2.58 17.48
C LYS A 96 5.92 -3.64 18.51
N LEU A 97 6.72 -4.64 18.12
CA LEU A 97 7.12 -5.72 19.05
C LEU A 97 7.96 -5.25 20.24
N TRP A 98 8.55 -4.06 20.18
CA TRP A 98 9.24 -3.43 21.31
C TRP A 98 8.31 -2.64 22.25
N GLU A 99 7.02 -2.54 21.92
CA GLU A 99 5.98 -1.83 22.68
C GLU A 99 4.82 -2.76 23.03
N MET A 100 5.07 -4.04 23.32
CA MET A 100 4.03 -5.04 23.62
C MET A 100 3.07 -4.64 24.77
N HIS A 101 3.44 -3.68 25.62
CA HIS A 101 2.56 -3.12 26.63
C HIS A 101 1.34 -2.38 26.06
N SER A 102 1.40 -1.90 24.80
CA SER A 102 0.28 -1.22 24.11
C SER A 102 -0.72 -2.20 23.46
N LEU A 103 -0.52 -3.52 23.57
CA LEU A 103 -1.43 -4.50 22.99
C LEU A 103 -2.88 -4.38 23.50
N ALA A 104 -3.06 -4.06 24.80
CA ALA A 104 -4.39 -3.86 25.38
C ALA A 104 -5.07 -2.61 24.80
N GLU A 105 -4.31 -1.52 24.65
CA GLU A 105 -4.79 -0.29 24.01
C GLU A 105 -5.19 -0.54 22.54
N LEU A 106 -4.39 -1.30 21.80
CA LEU A 106 -4.71 -1.72 20.44
C LEU A 106 -5.99 -2.57 20.38
N GLN A 107 -6.18 -3.50 21.32
CA GLN A 107 -7.39 -4.32 21.39
C GLN A 107 -8.63 -3.45 21.57
N THR A 108 -8.58 -2.47 22.48
CA THR A 108 -9.67 -1.49 22.68
C THR A 108 -9.96 -0.71 21.40
N PHE A 109 -8.93 -0.18 20.74
CA PHE A 109 -9.10 0.57 19.49
C PHE A 109 -9.77 -0.28 18.39
N ILE A 110 -9.37 -1.55 18.26
CA ILE A 110 -9.99 -2.48 17.30
C ILE A 110 -11.46 -2.73 17.66
N GLN A 111 -11.78 -2.93 18.94
CA GLN A 111 -13.16 -3.16 19.39
C GLN A 111 -14.08 -1.96 19.11
N GLU A 112 -13.56 -0.75 19.27
CA GLU A 112 -14.27 0.49 18.95
C GLU A 112 -14.50 0.69 17.44
N ASN A 113 -13.72 0.01 16.60
CA ASN A 113 -13.80 0.06 15.14
C ASN A 113 -14.23 -1.29 14.54
N LYS A 114 -14.99 -2.10 15.29
CA LYS A 114 -15.38 -3.48 14.93
C LYS A 114 -16.15 -3.63 13.61
N GLN A 115 -16.72 -2.55 13.09
CA GLN A 115 -17.37 -2.48 11.79
C GLN A 115 -16.38 -2.43 10.62
N THR A 116 -15.13 -2.05 10.86
CA THR A 116 -14.07 -1.99 9.86
C THR A 116 -13.24 -3.26 9.87
N LYS A 117 -12.85 -3.72 8.68
CA LYS A 117 -11.91 -4.83 8.53
C LYS A 117 -10.51 -4.37 8.91
N ILE A 118 -9.81 -5.19 9.70
CA ILE A 118 -8.49 -4.85 10.20
C ILE A 118 -7.41 -5.67 9.50
N THR A 119 -6.42 -4.96 8.95
CA THR A 119 -5.10 -5.52 8.66
C THR A 119 -4.12 -5.07 9.75
N LEU A 120 -3.57 -6.01 10.52
CA LEU A 120 -2.57 -5.72 11.56
C LEU A 120 -1.16 -5.98 11.03
N LYS A 121 -0.35 -4.94 10.92
CA LYS A 121 1.08 -5.02 10.60
C LYS A 121 1.89 -5.18 11.89
N ILE A 122 2.53 -6.33 12.06
CA ILE A 122 3.40 -6.64 13.20
C ILE A 122 4.83 -6.25 12.85
N MET A 123 5.31 -5.17 13.45
CA MET A 123 6.62 -4.58 13.18
C MET A 123 7.69 -5.18 14.10
N GLN A 124 8.80 -5.57 13.49
CA GLN A 124 9.92 -6.19 14.17
C GLN A 124 10.96 -5.21 14.71
N ASP A 125 11.64 -5.61 15.78
CA ASP A 125 12.93 -5.06 16.23
C ASP A 125 14.04 -6.13 16.14
N ARG A 126 15.29 -5.75 16.43
CA ARG A 126 16.43 -6.66 16.31
C ARG A 126 16.33 -7.80 17.34
N GLU A 127 15.79 -7.53 18.51
CA GLU A 127 15.63 -8.46 19.61
C GLU A 127 14.73 -9.63 19.23
N ASN A 128 13.56 -9.37 18.65
CA ASN A 128 12.67 -10.44 18.18
C ASN A 128 13.22 -11.15 16.92
N ILE A 129 14.06 -10.50 16.12
CA ILE A 129 14.74 -11.16 14.99
C ILE A 129 15.80 -12.16 15.47
N GLU A 130 16.56 -11.81 16.50
CA GLU A 130 17.66 -12.64 17.03
C GLU A 130 17.19 -13.68 18.05
N ASP A 131 16.16 -13.37 18.84
CA ASP A 131 15.53 -14.27 19.80
C ASP A 131 14.15 -14.71 19.27
N LEU A 132 14.14 -15.83 18.57
CA LEU A 132 12.92 -16.41 18.00
C LEU A 132 11.98 -16.97 19.09
N GLN A 133 12.46 -17.25 20.29
CA GLN A 133 11.62 -17.70 21.40
C GLN A 133 10.84 -16.53 21.99
N LEU A 134 11.49 -15.37 22.15
CA LEU A 134 10.83 -14.10 22.46
C LEU A 134 9.78 -13.77 21.39
N PHE A 135 10.14 -13.85 20.10
CA PHE A 135 9.19 -13.60 19.01
C PHE A 135 7.99 -14.53 19.06
N THR A 136 8.20 -15.84 19.26
CA THR A 136 7.11 -16.81 19.41
C THR A 136 6.18 -16.43 20.56
N THR A 137 6.74 -16.00 21.69
CA THR A 137 5.97 -15.61 22.89
C THR A 137 5.11 -14.38 22.61
N ASN A 138 5.71 -13.32 22.04
CA ASN A 138 5.00 -12.11 21.69
C ASN A 138 3.91 -12.36 20.64
N LEU A 139 4.23 -13.13 19.59
CA LEU A 139 3.29 -13.43 18.53
C LEU A 139 2.11 -14.27 19.02
N ARG A 140 2.35 -15.26 19.89
CA ARG A 140 1.27 -16.04 20.53
C ARG A 140 0.33 -15.14 21.33
N LEU A 141 0.89 -14.18 22.06
CA LEU A 141 0.09 -13.22 22.83
C LEU A 141 -0.77 -12.34 21.90
N ILE A 142 -0.21 -11.84 20.79
CA ILE A 142 -0.95 -11.05 19.78
C ILE A 142 -2.09 -11.89 19.18
N PHE A 143 -1.79 -13.08 18.68
CA PHE A 143 -2.77 -13.96 18.04
C PHE A 143 -3.88 -14.35 19.01
N LYS A 144 -3.55 -14.74 20.24
CA LYS A 144 -4.56 -15.07 21.25
C LYS A 144 -5.47 -13.88 21.57
N THR A 145 -4.90 -12.68 21.69
CA THR A 145 -5.64 -11.48 22.07
C THR A 145 -6.55 -10.97 20.95
N LEU A 146 -6.13 -11.10 19.68
CA LEU A 146 -6.75 -10.39 18.55
C LEU A 146 -7.39 -11.30 17.49
N SER A 147 -7.28 -12.63 17.60
CA SER A 147 -7.67 -13.61 16.56
C SER A 147 -9.10 -13.47 16.02
N HIS A 148 -10.03 -12.96 16.82
CA HIS A 148 -11.43 -12.78 16.43
C HIS A 148 -11.74 -11.41 15.81
N SER A 149 -10.79 -10.47 15.85
CA SER A 149 -11.02 -9.07 15.46
C SER A 149 -10.12 -8.58 14.33
N VAL A 150 -9.13 -9.38 13.93
CA VAL A 150 -8.19 -9.05 12.85
C VAL A 150 -8.37 -10.03 11.70
N GLU A 151 -8.56 -9.49 10.49
CA GLU A 151 -8.75 -10.32 9.29
C GLU A 151 -7.42 -10.76 8.68
N ILE A 152 -6.41 -9.87 8.69
CA ILE A 152 -5.11 -10.12 8.06
C ILE A 152 -4.00 -9.70 9.02
N TYR A 153 -3.02 -10.58 9.21
CA TYR A 153 -1.80 -10.30 9.95
C TYR A 153 -0.61 -10.20 8.99
N GLU A 154 -0.03 -9.02 8.84
CA GLU A 154 1.22 -8.85 8.10
C GLU A 154 2.41 -9.04 9.04
N ILE A 155 3.29 -10.00 8.71
CA ILE A 155 4.43 -10.37 9.54
C ILE A 155 5.70 -9.70 8.99
N GLY A 156 6.17 -8.71 9.74
CA GLY A 156 7.34 -7.90 9.43
C GLY A 156 7.06 -6.78 8.43
N THR A 157 8.01 -5.85 8.32
CA THR A 157 7.93 -4.72 7.38
C THR A 157 9.31 -4.27 6.92
N SER A 158 9.39 -3.74 5.69
CA SER A 158 10.58 -3.12 5.09
C SER A 158 11.85 -3.97 5.23
N ILE A 159 11.71 -5.27 4.99
CA ILE A 159 12.72 -6.28 5.35
C ILE A 159 14.03 -6.15 4.56
N ASN A 160 14.00 -5.38 3.47
CA ASN A 160 15.14 -5.02 2.62
C ASN A 160 15.84 -3.72 3.04
N ARG A 161 15.56 -3.16 4.22
CA ARG A 161 16.39 -2.07 4.78
C ARG A 161 16.93 -2.44 6.14
N SER A 162 18.26 -2.33 6.30
CA SER A 162 18.93 -2.65 7.55
C SER A 162 18.51 -1.80 8.75
N LYS A 163 17.95 -0.60 8.53
CA LYS A 163 17.42 0.24 9.62
C LYS A 163 16.21 -0.41 10.33
N TRP A 164 15.52 -1.32 9.64
CA TRP A 164 14.39 -2.10 10.14
C TRP A 164 14.81 -3.45 10.77
N GLY A 165 16.11 -3.64 11.03
CA GLY A 165 16.63 -4.77 11.81
C GLY A 165 17.09 -5.99 11.00
N PHE A 166 16.54 -6.22 9.81
CA PHE A 166 16.93 -7.33 8.93
C PHE A 166 18.17 -6.99 8.09
N PHE A 167 19.10 -7.94 7.95
CA PHE A 167 20.27 -7.82 7.09
C PHE A 167 20.23 -8.77 5.89
N SER A 168 19.26 -9.67 5.84
CA SER A 168 19.07 -10.61 4.73
C SER A 168 17.65 -11.15 4.65
N ILE A 169 17.33 -11.74 3.51
CA ILE A 169 16.04 -12.41 3.31
C ILE A 169 15.99 -13.75 4.06
N ASP A 170 17.12 -14.42 4.29
CA ASP A 170 17.11 -15.64 5.10
C ASP A 170 16.85 -15.35 6.58
N GLU A 171 17.29 -14.20 7.12
CA GLU A 171 16.85 -13.75 8.46
C GLU A 171 15.33 -13.58 8.50
N TYR A 172 14.76 -12.91 7.49
CA TYR A 172 13.32 -12.78 7.39
C TYR A 172 12.61 -14.13 7.23
N ASN A 173 13.11 -15.03 6.39
CA ASN A 173 12.50 -16.33 6.15
C ASN A 173 12.49 -17.19 7.43
N ARG A 174 13.55 -17.12 8.26
CA ARG A 174 13.58 -17.75 9.59
C ARG A 174 12.52 -17.14 10.51
N PHE A 175 12.43 -15.81 10.55
CA PHE A 175 11.44 -15.07 11.33
C PHE A 175 10.01 -15.42 10.91
N TYR A 176 9.69 -15.33 9.62
CA TYR A 176 8.37 -15.67 9.08
C TYR A 176 8.00 -17.13 9.31
N LYS A 177 8.97 -18.07 9.23
CA LYS A 177 8.73 -19.48 9.52
C LYS A 177 8.18 -19.68 10.94
N VAL A 178 8.68 -18.94 11.93
CA VAL A 178 8.15 -19.01 13.31
C VAL A 178 6.67 -18.61 13.35
N ALA A 179 6.30 -17.53 12.65
CA ALA A 179 4.92 -17.10 12.56
C ALA A 179 4.03 -18.12 11.86
N TYR A 180 4.53 -18.71 10.76
CA TYR A 180 3.85 -19.77 10.04
C TYR A 180 3.63 -20.99 10.92
N ASP A 181 4.68 -21.54 11.54
CA ASP A 181 4.59 -22.74 12.38
C ASP A 181 3.65 -22.54 13.57
N LEU A 182 3.70 -21.36 14.21
CA LEU A 182 2.79 -21.01 15.30
C LEU A 182 1.34 -20.96 14.84
N ARG A 183 1.08 -20.31 13.69
CA ARG A 183 -0.25 -20.22 13.08
C ARG A 183 -0.80 -21.60 12.73
N GLU A 184 -0.01 -22.45 12.09
CA GLU A 184 -0.45 -23.82 11.73
C GLU A 184 -0.77 -24.67 12.97
N LYS A 185 0.04 -24.53 14.04
CA LYS A 185 -0.10 -25.36 15.25
C LYS A 185 -1.25 -24.91 16.16
N GLU A 186 -1.41 -23.60 16.33
CA GLU A 186 -2.25 -23.04 17.40
C GLU A 186 -3.39 -22.16 16.87
N PHE A 187 -3.29 -21.62 15.65
CA PHE A 187 -4.24 -20.62 15.13
C PHE A 187 -4.56 -20.82 13.63
N PRO A 188 -5.01 -22.02 13.19
CA PRO A 188 -5.08 -22.39 11.77
C PRO A 188 -6.06 -21.55 10.93
N SER A 189 -6.97 -20.81 11.57
CA SER A 189 -7.89 -19.90 10.88
C SER A 189 -7.27 -18.55 10.53
N LEU A 190 -6.11 -18.19 11.09
CA LEU A 190 -5.51 -16.88 10.84
C LEU A 190 -4.89 -16.80 9.45
N LYS A 191 -5.12 -15.66 8.80
CA LYS A 191 -4.50 -15.28 7.55
C LYS A 191 -3.25 -14.46 7.83
N ILE A 192 -2.08 -14.98 7.48
CA ILE A 192 -0.80 -14.28 7.63
C ILE A 192 -0.19 -13.98 6.25
N ILE A 193 0.21 -12.73 6.06
CA ILE A 193 0.81 -12.22 4.82
C ILE A 193 2.24 -11.73 5.05
N GLY A 194 3.00 -11.59 3.98
CA GLY A 194 4.38 -11.10 3.96
C GLY A 194 4.83 -10.89 2.51
N SER A 195 5.93 -10.26 2.16
CA SER A 195 7.10 -10.06 2.98
C SER A 195 7.43 -8.60 3.27
N GLY A 196 6.56 -7.67 2.88
CA GLY A 196 6.73 -6.25 3.14
C GLY A 196 8.02 -5.70 2.55
N ILE A 197 8.33 -6.04 1.29
CA ILE A 197 9.45 -5.41 0.56
C ILE A 197 9.07 -3.97 0.26
N ILE A 198 9.96 -3.04 0.60
CA ILE A 198 9.79 -1.61 0.30
C ILE A 198 10.47 -1.21 -1.00
N ASP A 199 9.84 -0.31 -1.73
CA ASP A 199 10.25 0.24 -3.03
C ASP A 199 10.26 -0.81 -4.16
N PHE A 200 10.64 -0.36 -5.36
CA PHE A 200 10.85 -1.21 -6.53
C PHE A 200 12.19 -1.97 -6.46
N GLU A 201 12.29 -2.90 -5.51
CA GLU A 201 13.47 -3.74 -5.27
C GLU A 201 13.13 -5.24 -5.32
N TYR A 202 12.52 -5.65 -6.44
CA TYR A 202 11.96 -6.99 -6.61
C TYR A 202 12.98 -8.14 -6.63
N HIS A 203 14.28 -7.85 -6.64
CA HIS A 203 15.30 -8.88 -6.38
C HIS A 203 15.15 -9.50 -4.98
N PHE A 204 14.71 -8.72 -3.99
CA PHE A 204 14.40 -9.25 -2.67
C PHE A 204 13.06 -10.00 -2.65
N THR A 205 12.04 -9.50 -3.35
CA THR A 205 10.75 -10.19 -3.53
C THR A 205 10.94 -11.56 -4.20
N ALA A 206 11.79 -11.65 -5.21
CA ALA A 206 12.14 -12.91 -5.84
C ALA A 206 12.72 -13.90 -4.81
N HIS A 207 13.60 -13.45 -3.92
CA HIS A 207 14.15 -14.33 -2.88
C HIS A 207 13.10 -14.75 -1.83
N THR A 208 12.15 -13.89 -1.45
CA THR A 208 11.08 -14.28 -0.50
C THR A 208 10.09 -15.26 -1.12
N LEU A 209 9.88 -15.21 -2.43
CA LEU A 209 8.97 -16.08 -3.17
C LEU A 209 9.59 -17.38 -3.69
N PHE A 210 10.89 -17.40 -3.95
CA PHE A 210 11.59 -18.54 -4.55
C PHE A 210 12.73 -19.03 -3.65
N ASN A 211 12.36 -19.54 -2.48
CA ASN A 211 13.28 -20.12 -1.50
C ASN A 211 12.84 -21.52 -1.01
N PHE A 212 13.74 -22.18 -0.28
CA PHE A 212 13.54 -23.54 0.23
C PHE A 212 12.97 -23.63 1.65
N PHE A 213 12.61 -22.52 2.30
CA PHE A 213 12.00 -22.57 3.64
C PHE A 213 10.59 -23.18 3.57
N LYS A 214 10.25 -24.04 4.54
CA LYS A 214 8.96 -24.72 4.59
C LYS A 214 7.90 -23.84 5.26
N TYR A 215 7.38 -22.88 4.50
CA TYR A 215 6.19 -22.08 4.84
C TYR A 215 5.48 -21.64 3.55
N LYS A 216 4.26 -21.12 3.69
CA LYS A 216 3.54 -20.40 2.65
C LYS A 216 2.92 -19.13 3.20
N TYR A 217 2.82 -18.11 2.35
CA TYR A 217 2.02 -16.92 2.58
C TYR A 217 0.57 -17.19 2.19
N ASP A 218 -0.39 -16.65 2.92
CA ASP A 218 -1.76 -16.58 2.41
C ASP A 218 -1.90 -15.52 1.32
N GLY A 219 -1.09 -14.46 1.43
CA GLY A 219 -0.99 -13.38 0.47
C GLY A 219 0.33 -12.64 0.58
N VAL A 220 0.70 -11.95 -0.48
CA VAL A 220 1.97 -11.23 -0.57
C VAL A 220 1.78 -9.78 -0.22
N SER A 221 2.58 -9.22 0.69
CA SER A 221 2.56 -7.79 1.02
C SER A 221 3.74 -7.04 0.40
N SER A 222 3.48 -5.80 -0.04
CA SER A 222 4.47 -4.90 -0.61
C SER A 222 4.27 -3.47 -0.13
N LEU A 223 5.37 -2.77 0.14
CA LEU A 223 5.39 -1.33 0.38
C LEU A 223 5.82 -0.64 -0.92
N LEU A 224 4.89 -0.52 -1.88
CA LEU A 224 5.20 -0.11 -3.26
C LEU A 224 5.20 1.42 -3.41
N TYR A 225 6.27 2.05 -2.94
CA TYR A 225 6.52 3.47 -3.14
C TYR A 225 7.06 3.78 -4.55
N VAL A 226 6.59 4.89 -5.11
CA VAL A 226 7.07 5.44 -6.40
C VAL A 226 7.39 6.95 -6.31
N ASP A 227 7.33 7.51 -5.11
CA ASP A 227 7.59 8.91 -4.73
C ASP A 227 8.87 9.49 -5.33
N ARG A 228 9.96 8.73 -5.34
CA ARG A 228 11.24 9.15 -5.91
C ARG A 228 11.24 9.45 -7.41
N ARG A 229 10.14 9.13 -8.10
CA ARG A 229 9.93 9.44 -9.52
C ARG A 229 8.90 10.54 -9.74
N GLY A 230 8.22 11.03 -8.71
CA GLY A 230 7.06 11.91 -8.85
C GLY A 230 5.81 11.13 -9.27
N ALA A 231 5.14 11.56 -10.33
CA ALA A 231 3.88 10.98 -10.77
C ALA A 231 3.94 9.44 -10.96
N PRO A 232 2.86 8.70 -10.68
CA PRO A 232 2.86 7.22 -10.75
C PRO A 232 3.13 6.64 -12.16
N GLU A 233 2.92 7.43 -13.21
CA GLU A 233 3.20 7.09 -14.61
C GLU A 233 4.69 7.26 -14.97
N HIS A 234 5.48 7.95 -14.13
CA HIS A 234 6.90 8.10 -14.37
C HIS A 234 7.64 6.78 -14.17
N MET A 235 8.53 6.47 -15.12
CA MET A 235 9.22 5.20 -15.17
C MET A 235 10.44 5.15 -14.23
N GLN A 236 10.67 3.98 -13.65
CA GLN A 236 11.92 3.60 -13.02
C GLN A 236 12.41 2.32 -13.68
N LEU A 237 13.60 2.35 -14.29
CA LEU A 237 14.15 1.22 -15.06
C LEU A 237 13.21 0.74 -16.19
N GLY A 238 12.42 1.65 -16.77
CA GLY A 238 11.43 1.34 -17.82
C GLY A 238 10.06 0.87 -17.31
N PHE A 239 9.83 0.84 -15.99
CA PHE A 239 8.57 0.42 -15.38
C PHE A 239 7.85 1.60 -14.70
N ALA A 240 6.65 1.93 -15.15
CA ALA A 240 5.70 2.79 -14.43
C ALA A 240 4.96 1.98 -13.35
N LEU A 241 4.10 2.63 -12.55
CA LEU A 241 3.35 1.94 -11.48
C LEU A 241 2.60 0.70 -11.97
N SER A 242 1.87 0.80 -13.09
CA SER A 242 1.12 -0.32 -13.67
C SER A 242 2.04 -1.50 -14.03
N ASP A 243 3.21 -1.21 -14.59
CA ASP A 243 4.18 -2.25 -14.97
C ASP A 243 4.83 -2.89 -13.74
N LYS A 244 5.09 -2.09 -12.69
CA LYS A 244 5.58 -2.58 -11.40
C LYS A 244 4.57 -3.53 -10.77
N ILE A 245 3.29 -3.16 -10.72
CA ILE A 245 2.21 -4.03 -10.23
C ILE A 245 2.13 -5.32 -11.06
N ALA A 246 2.16 -5.22 -12.38
CA ALA A 246 2.09 -6.39 -13.26
C ALA A 246 3.29 -7.34 -13.06
N LEU A 247 4.51 -6.81 -12.93
CA LEU A 247 5.70 -7.62 -12.66
C LEU A 247 5.62 -8.28 -11.29
N LEU A 248 5.18 -7.55 -10.26
CA LEU A 248 4.98 -8.10 -8.91
C LEU A 248 3.93 -9.22 -8.91
N SER A 249 2.76 -8.96 -9.50
CA SER A 249 1.68 -9.93 -9.63
C SER A 249 2.14 -11.19 -10.38
N THR A 250 2.99 -11.02 -11.39
CA THR A 250 3.56 -12.16 -12.14
C THR A 250 4.50 -13.01 -11.28
N MET A 251 5.39 -12.40 -10.49
CA MET A 251 6.23 -13.16 -9.54
C MET A 251 5.38 -13.89 -8.50
N VAL A 252 4.31 -13.25 -8.01
CA VAL A 252 3.36 -13.82 -7.05
C VAL A 252 2.64 -15.03 -7.67
N TRP A 253 2.21 -14.94 -8.93
CA TRP A 253 1.57 -16.01 -9.66
C TRP A 253 2.51 -17.18 -10.01
N LEU A 254 3.77 -16.91 -10.31
CA LEU A 254 4.77 -17.93 -10.59
C LEU A 254 5.24 -18.69 -9.33
N SER A 255 5.01 -18.12 -8.14
CA SER A 255 5.57 -18.66 -6.90
C SER A 255 4.68 -19.74 -6.27
N PRO A 256 5.25 -20.89 -5.87
CA PRO A 256 4.51 -21.89 -5.09
C PRO A 256 4.30 -21.50 -3.61
N LYS A 257 4.80 -20.34 -3.18
CA LYS A 257 4.75 -19.89 -1.78
C LYS A 257 3.46 -19.17 -1.41
N THR A 258 2.57 -18.87 -2.34
CA THR A 258 1.40 -18.03 -2.08
C THR A 258 0.17 -18.53 -2.83
N LYS A 259 -1.03 -18.19 -2.34
CA LYS A 259 -2.31 -18.39 -3.05
C LYS A 259 -2.60 -17.27 -4.07
N HIS A 260 -1.55 -16.60 -4.52
CA HIS A 260 -1.54 -15.52 -5.49
C HIS A 260 -2.24 -14.22 -5.06
N GLU A 261 -2.61 -14.06 -3.80
CA GLU A 261 -3.08 -12.77 -3.28
C GLU A 261 -1.91 -11.77 -3.17
N LEU A 262 -2.19 -10.50 -3.44
CA LEU A 262 -1.24 -9.40 -3.42
C LEU A 262 -1.86 -8.16 -2.77
N HIS A 263 -1.24 -7.68 -1.70
CA HIS A 263 -1.64 -6.49 -0.97
C HIS A 263 -0.54 -5.44 -1.04
N ILE A 264 -0.86 -4.22 -1.48
CA ILE A 264 -0.01 -3.06 -1.28
C ILE A 264 -0.32 -2.54 0.13
N THR A 265 0.51 -2.90 1.10
CA THR A 265 0.25 -2.62 2.53
C THR A 265 0.85 -1.29 2.98
N GLU A 266 1.52 -0.58 2.08
CA GLU A 266 1.98 0.78 2.31
C GLU A 266 2.40 1.45 1.00
N THR A 267 1.98 2.69 0.84
CA THR A 267 2.52 3.61 -0.15
C THR A 267 2.09 5.01 0.24
N ASN A 268 2.90 6.00 -0.14
CA ASN A 268 2.59 7.40 0.03
C ASN A 268 3.59 8.30 -0.73
N TYR A 269 3.37 9.62 -0.67
CA TYR A 269 4.30 10.67 -1.03
C TYR A 269 4.58 11.58 0.17
N PRO A 270 5.83 12.01 0.37
CA PRO A 270 6.17 13.00 1.38
C PRO A 270 5.84 14.43 0.90
N LEU A 271 5.47 15.30 1.82
CA LEU A 271 5.07 16.69 1.56
C LEU A 271 6.23 17.66 1.76
N SER A 272 6.36 18.60 0.82
CA SER A 272 7.39 19.65 0.85
C SER A 272 7.20 20.63 2.00
N ASN A 273 8.30 21.19 2.50
CA ASN A 273 8.31 22.19 3.58
C ASN A 273 7.73 21.70 4.92
N THR A 274 7.83 20.39 5.19
CA THR A 274 7.29 19.77 6.42
C THR A 274 8.37 19.15 7.31
N VAL A 275 9.64 19.53 7.17
CA VAL A 275 10.72 19.09 8.08
C VAL A 275 10.36 19.45 9.53
N PRO A 276 10.59 18.55 10.54
CA PRO A 276 11.20 17.23 10.45
C PRO A 276 10.23 16.06 10.19
N TYR A 277 8.96 16.35 9.86
CA TYR A 277 7.91 15.34 9.74
C TYR A 277 7.97 14.52 8.44
N ALA A 278 8.54 15.07 7.36
CA ALA A 278 8.74 14.32 6.12
C ALA A 278 9.71 13.13 6.34
N PRO A 279 9.37 11.91 5.90
CA PRO A 279 10.21 10.71 6.11
C PRO A 279 11.45 10.65 5.21
N THR A 280 11.55 11.54 4.24
CA THR A 280 12.61 11.55 3.22
C THR A 280 13.21 12.95 3.07
N SER A 281 14.13 13.10 2.11
CA SER A 281 14.69 14.42 1.79
C SER A 281 13.72 15.25 0.96
N GLU A 282 13.80 16.58 1.08
CA GLU A 282 12.98 17.54 0.31
C GLU A 282 12.96 17.30 -1.20
N LYS A 283 14.01 16.70 -1.78
CA LYS A 283 14.07 16.36 -3.20
C LYS A 283 13.04 15.31 -3.65
N GLU A 284 12.55 14.51 -2.72
CA GLU A 284 11.56 13.45 -2.95
C GLU A 284 10.15 13.92 -2.54
N CYS A 285 10.03 15.11 -1.94
CA CYS A 285 8.79 15.69 -1.52
C CYS A 285 8.02 16.36 -2.68
N VAL A 286 6.70 16.43 -2.51
CA VAL A 286 5.78 17.08 -3.46
C VAL A 286 4.92 18.12 -2.74
N ASP A 287 4.35 19.07 -3.49
CA ASP A 287 3.36 19.99 -2.93
C ASP A 287 2.00 19.29 -2.70
N GLU A 288 1.10 19.94 -1.97
CA GLU A 288 -0.21 19.36 -1.63
C GLU A 288 -1.11 19.10 -2.84
N LYS A 289 -0.94 19.85 -3.94
CA LYS A 289 -1.74 19.67 -5.16
C LYS A 289 -1.29 18.43 -5.90
N ASP A 290 0.02 18.31 -6.14
CA ASP A 290 0.64 17.14 -6.75
C ASP A 290 0.41 15.90 -5.87
N TYR A 291 0.48 16.04 -4.55
CA TYR A 291 0.15 14.96 -3.63
C TYR A 291 -1.26 14.39 -3.87
N ALA A 292 -2.27 15.25 -3.92
CA ALA A 292 -3.65 14.84 -4.17
C ALA A 292 -3.82 14.17 -5.55
N ASP A 293 -3.16 14.71 -6.59
CA ASP A 293 -3.21 14.14 -7.94
C ASP A 293 -2.50 12.80 -8.05
N PHE A 294 -1.34 12.68 -7.42
CA PHE A 294 -0.51 11.47 -7.50
C PHE A 294 -1.15 10.36 -6.68
N MET A 295 -1.70 10.68 -5.50
CA MET A 295 -2.49 9.75 -4.71
C MET A 295 -3.68 9.23 -5.49
N LEU A 296 -4.51 10.10 -6.08
CA LEU A 296 -5.69 9.66 -6.81
C LEU A 296 -5.28 8.76 -7.98
N ARG A 297 -4.35 9.20 -8.83
CA ARG A 297 -3.90 8.41 -9.98
C ARG A 297 -3.24 7.08 -9.59
N TYR A 298 -2.53 7.03 -8.47
CA TYR A 298 -2.00 5.77 -7.93
C TYR A 298 -3.14 4.79 -7.66
N HIS A 299 -4.19 5.22 -6.95
CA HIS A 299 -5.34 4.38 -6.63
C HIS A 299 -6.08 3.93 -7.90
N LEU A 300 -6.32 4.83 -8.85
CA LEU A 300 -7.01 4.52 -10.11
C LEU A 300 -6.23 3.48 -10.92
N LEU A 301 -4.90 3.65 -11.07
CA LEU A 301 -4.03 2.71 -11.79
C LEU A 301 -3.93 1.37 -11.08
N ALA A 302 -3.80 1.36 -9.75
CA ALA A 302 -3.75 0.14 -8.96
C ALA A 302 -5.08 -0.63 -9.00
N PHE A 303 -6.22 0.07 -8.90
CA PHE A 303 -7.53 -0.54 -9.04
C PHE A 303 -7.73 -1.09 -10.45
N ALA A 304 -7.41 -0.31 -11.49
CA ALA A 304 -7.51 -0.74 -12.88
C ALA A 304 -6.63 -1.94 -13.25
N SER A 305 -5.52 -2.16 -12.52
CA SER A 305 -4.67 -3.32 -12.71
C SER A 305 -5.42 -4.63 -12.53
N GLN A 306 -6.42 -4.63 -11.63
CA GLN A 306 -7.17 -5.83 -11.24
C GLN A 306 -6.24 -6.98 -10.80
N GLN A 307 -5.11 -6.64 -10.20
CA GLN A 307 -4.04 -7.56 -9.79
C GLN A 307 -3.68 -7.47 -8.30
N VAL A 308 -4.19 -6.43 -7.63
CA VAL A 308 -3.95 -6.13 -6.22
C VAL A 308 -5.27 -6.29 -5.47
N ASP A 309 -5.25 -7.10 -4.41
CA ASP A 309 -6.40 -7.46 -3.59
C ASP A 309 -6.76 -6.34 -2.59
N SER A 310 -5.79 -5.56 -2.12
CA SER A 310 -6.04 -4.31 -1.39
C SER A 310 -4.86 -3.34 -1.42
N LEU A 311 -5.14 -2.06 -1.25
CA LEU A 311 -4.17 -0.97 -1.22
C LEU A 311 -4.36 -0.10 0.01
N SER A 312 -3.32 -0.02 0.85
CA SER A 312 -3.27 0.80 2.06
C SER A 312 -2.48 2.08 1.84
N TRP A 313 -3.16 3.22 1.92
CA TRP A 313 -2.52 4.53 1.88
C TRP A 313 -2.00 4.90 3.27
N HIS A 314 -0.72 5.27 3.41
CA HIS A 314 -0.11 5.51 4.72
C HIS A 314 0.34 6.96 4.89
N GLN A 315 -0.40 7.86 5.55
CA GLN A 315 -1.42 7.59 6.56
C GLN A 315 -2.45 8.71 6.72
N LEU A 316 -3.46 8.45 7.55
CA LEU A 316 -4.54 9.40 7.83
C LEU A 316 -4.03 10.69 8.48
N ILE A 317 -3.33 10.60 9.62
CA ILE A 317 -2.89 11.78 10.39
C ILE A 317 -1.36 11.86 10.44
N SER A 318 -0.80 12.84 9.73
CA SER A 318 0.63 13.18 9.79
C SER A 318 0.86 14.50 9.07
N ARG A 319 1.67 15.40 9.65
CA ARG A 319 2.03 16.65 8.98
C ARG A 319 2.85 16.43 7.71
N GLY A 320 3.77 15.47 7.72
CA GLY A 320 4.76 15.35 6.65
C GLY A 320 4.31 14.56 5.43
N TYR A 321 3.16 13.89 5.50
CA TYR A 321 2.70 12.94 4.50
C TYR A 321 1.24 12.50 4.74
N GLY A 322 0.54 13.02 5.74
CA GLY A 322 -0.81 12.57 6.08
C GLY A 322 -1.88 13.18 5.18
N LEU A 323 -3.12 12.72 5.34
CA LEU A 323 -4.30 13.39 4.78
C LEU A 323 -4.79 14.53 5.67
N ILE A 324 -4.53 14.43 6.98
CA ILE A 324 -4.82 15.46 7.97
C ILE A 324 -3.50 15.95 8.57
N ASP A 325 -3.37 17.26 8.61
CA ASP A 325 -2.35 17.96 9.39
C ASP A 325 -2.95 18.32 10.74
N ASN A 326 -2.31 17.90 11.83
CA ASN A 326 -2.78 18.08 13.19
C ASN A 326 -1.85 18.96 14.03
N ILE A 327 -0.93 19.69 13.39
CA ILE A 327 -0.02 20.60 14.10
C ILE A 327 -0.65 21.98 14.13
N ASP A 328 -0.68 22.59 15.32
CA ASP A 328 -1.34 23.86 15.68
C ASP A 328 -2.87 23.83 15.58
N ALA A 329 -3.43 23.27 14.50
CA ALA A 329 -4.87 23.07 14.31
C ALA A 329 -5.14 21.86 13.41
N ILE A 330 -6.35 21.28 13.51
CA ILE A 330 -6.80 20.22 12.62
C ILE A 330 -7.11 20.82 11.25
N ARG A 331 -6.35 20.44 10.23
CA ARG A 331 -6.51 20.91 8.86
C ARG A 331 -6.66 19.75 7.89
N TYR A 332 -7.75 19.80 7.14
CA TYR A 332 -8.04 18.90 6.04
C TYR A 332 -7.23 19.30 4.81
N THR A 333 -6.34 18.42 4.34
CA THR A 333 -5.56 18.70 3.13
C THR A 333 -6.41 18.51 1.86
N PRO A 334 -5.99 19.05 0.70
CA PRO A 334 -6.61 18.73 -0.58
C PRO A 334 -6.67 17.21 -0.87
N ALA A 335 -5.68 16.45 -0.39
CA ALA A 335 -5.65 15.01 -0.52
C ALA A 335 -6.75 14.33 0.30
N PHE A 336 -7.08 14.82 1.50
CA PHE A 336 -8.22 14.27 2.25
C PHE A 336 -9.54 14.37 1.48
N LEU A 337 -9.86 15.57 0.97
CA LEU A 337 -11.09 15.79 0.20
C LEU A 337 -11.12 14.92 -1.05
N THR A 338 -9.98 14.77 -1.71
CA THR A 338 -9.81 13.92 -2.89
C THR A 338 -10.02 12.45 -2.55
N TYR A 339 -9.44 11.96 -1.45
CA TYR A 339 -9.58 10.58 -1.01
C TYR A 339 -11.02 10.26 -0.59
N LYS A 340 -11.67 11.18 0.14
CA LYS A 340 -13.07 11.05 0.55
C LYS A 340 -14.00 10.93 -0.65
N PHE A 341 -13.85 11.83 -1.64
CA PHE A 341 -14.67 11.77 -2.85
C PHE A 341 -14.38 10.49 -3.65
N MET A 342 -13.11 10.08 -3.76
CA MET A 342 -12.75 8.80 -4.38
C MET A 342 -13.44 7.61 -3.70
N LEU A 343 -13.46 7.53 -2.37
CA LEU A 343 -14.16 6.46 -1.65
C LEU A 343 -15.66 6.47 -1.91
N GLN A 344 -16.30 7.65 -1.84
CA GLN A 344 -17.75 7.79 -2.09
C GLN A 344 -18.17 7.27 -3.47
N ASN A 345 -17.30 7.41 -4.47
CA ASN A 345 -17.59 7.00 -5.85
C ASN A 345 -17.09 5.58 -6.14
N LEU A 346 -15.97 5.15 -5.58
CA LEU A 346 -15.31 3.92 -6.01
C LEU A 346 -15.43 2.75 -5.05
N GLN A 347 -15.82 2.97 -3.78
CA GLN A 347 -15.82 1.90 -2.77
C GLN A 347 -16.74 0.73 -3.17
N ASP A 348 -17.85 0.94 -3.87
CA ASP A 348 -18.71 -0.16 -4.34
C ASP A 348 -18.79 -0.25 -5.88
N ALA A 349 -17.83 0.36 -6.57
CA ALA A 349 -17.78 0.42 -8.02
C ALA A 349 -17.31 -0.90 -8.66
N LEU A 350 -18.01 -1.32 -9.72
CA LEU A 350 -17.54 -2.38 -10.59
C LEU A 350 -16.60 -1.81 -11.66
N PHE A 351 -15.31 -2.18 -11.62
CA PHE A 351 -14.37 -1.86 -12.69
C PHE A 351 -14.82 -2.49 -14.02
N LEU A 352 -14.85 -1.69 -15.08
CA LEU A 352 -15.15 -2.14 -16.44
C LEU A 352 -13.87 -2.21 -17.29
N ARG A 353 -13.20 -1.06 -17.47
CA ARG A 353 -11.95 -0.98 -18.25
C ARG A 353 -11.16 0.29 -17.95
N LEU A 354 -9.91 0.29 -18.37
CA LEU A 354 -9.04 1.47 -18.43
C LEU A 354 -8.56 1.62 -19.88
N ASP A 355 -8.96 2.70 -20.54
CA ASP A 355 -8.51 3.05 -21.88
C ASP A 355 -7.36 4.05 -21.80
N ILE A 356 -6.29 3.81 -22.54
CA ILE A 356 -5.12 4.70 -22.58
C ILE A 356 -4.78 5.00 -24.05
N LYS A 357 -4.85 6.27 -24.44
CA LYS A 357 -4.51 6.73 -25.79
C LYS A 357 -3.72 8.02 -25.75
N ARG A 358 -2.46 7.98 -26.20
CA ARG A 358 -1.56 9.15 -26.26
C ARG A 358 -1.49 9.93 -24.93
N ASP A 359 -1.30 9.21 -23.84
CA ASP A 359 -1.26 9.75 -22.46
C ASP A 359 -2.57 10.33 -21.93
N TYR A 360 -3.70 10.07 -22.62
CA TYR A 360 -5.05 10.32 -22.13
C TYR A 360 -5.62 9.03 -21.56
N TYR A 361 -6.14 9.09 -20.33
CA TYR A 361 -6.61 7.95 -19.55
C TYR A 361 -8.10 8.10 -19.27
N ILE A 362 -8.85 7.01 -19.45
CA ILE A 362 -10.27 6.92 -19.10
C ILE A 362 -10.47 5.65 -18.30
N LEU A 363 -10.68 5.80 -16.99
CA LEU A 363 -11.16 4.70 -16.15
C LEU A 363 -12.68 4.63 -16.24
N GLN A 364 -13.23 3.46 -16.52
CA GLN A 364 -14.67 3.23 -16.56
C GLN A 364 -15.11 2.29 -15.45
N CYS A 365 -16.14 2.71 -14.73
CA CYS A 365 -16.73 1.99 -13.61
C CYS A 365 -18.26 2.03 -13.70
N LEU A 366 -18.92 0.99 -13.21
CA LEU A 366 -20.37 0.98 -12.98
C LEU A 366 -20.64 1.19 -11.49
N ILE A 367 -21.51 2.14 -11.16
CA ILE A 367 -21.92 2.49 -9.79
C ILE A 367 -23.43 2.62 -9.78
N ASP A 368 -24.15 1.77 -9.06
CA ASP A 368 -25.62 1.79 -8.97
C ASP A 368 -26.28 1.96 -10.35
N ASP A 369 -25.86 1.14 -11.31
CA ASP A 369 -26.28 1.15 -12.72
C ASP A 369 -25.89 2.39 -13.55
N ASN A 370 -25.20 3.37 -12.96
CA ASN A 370 -24.66 4.54 -13.66
C ASN A 370 -23.23 4.30 -14.12
N LEU A 371 -22.94 4.68 -15.38
CA LEU A 371 -21.58 4.66 -15.91
C LEU A 371 -20.82 5.89 -15.44
N LEU A 372 -19.77 5.67 -14.65
CA LEU A 372 -18.78 6.67 -14.28
C LEU A 372 -17.55 6.53 -15.19
N GLN A 373 -17.11 7.65 -15.75
CA GLN A 373 -15.81 7.78 -16.39
C GLN A 373 -14.92 8.73 -15.58
N ILE A 374 -13.67 8.34 -15.33
CA ILE A 374 -12.67 9.21 -14.70
C ILE A 374 -11.58 9.51 -15.70
N HIS A 375 -11.44 10.79 -16.05
CA HIS A 375 -10.56 11.27 -17.11
C HIS A 375 -9.36 12.01 -16.55
N TRP A 376 -8.16 11.71 -17.05
CA TRP A 376 -6.98 12.54 -16.87
C TRP A 376 -6.03 12.41 -18.06
N THR A 377 -5.13 13.38 -18.22
CA THR A 377 -4.12 13.36 -19.27
C THR A 377 -2.80 13.95 -18.79
N LEU A 378 -1.69 13.41 -19.28
CA LEU A 378 -0.36 14.00 -19.07
C LEU A 378 -0.07 15.12 -20.08
N LYS A 379 -0.90 15.25 -21.12
CA LYS A 379 -0.84 16.30 -22.14
C LYS A 379 -2.18 17.04 -22.13
N PRO A 380 -2.24 18.24 -21.53
CA PRO A 380 -3.48 18.99 -21.36
C PRO A 380 -4.27 19.11 -22.66
N THR A 381 -5.57 18.92 -22.56
CA THR A 381 -6.50 19.00 -23.70
C THR A 381 -7.87 19.43 -23.19
N THR A 382 -8.83 19.50 -24.10
CA THR A 382 -10.22 19.84 -23.77
C THR A 382 -11.18 18.76 -24.24
N LEU A 383 -12.31 18.67 -23.57
CA LEU A 383 -13.44 17.84 -23.93
C LEU A 383 -14.71 18.69 -23.80
N LYS A 384 -15.65 18.55 -24.73
CA LYS A 384 -16.95 19.21 -24.60
C LYS A 384 -17.72 18.62 -23.41
N ASN A 385 -18.26 19.46 -22.54
CA ASN A 385 -19.16 19.04 -21.48
C ASN A 385 -20.54 18.84 -22.11
N GLU A 386 -20.90 17.59 -22.41
CA GLU A 386 -22.17 17.29 -23.07
C GLU A 386 -23.34 17.42 -22.10
N ASP A 387 -24.56 17.63 -22.62
CA ASP A 387 -25.79 17.81 -21.82
C ASP A 387 -26.18 16.58 -21.00
N TYR A 388 -25.57 15.42 -21.29
CA TYR A 388 -25.76 14.17 -20.58
C TYR A 388 -24.58 13.81 -19.66
N PHE A 389 -23.64 14.74 -19.46
CA PHE A 389 -22.57 14.61 -18.49
C PHE A 389 -22.93 15.30 -17.18
N GLU A 390 -22.65 14.64 -16.08
CA GLU A 390 -22.58 15.28 -14.76
C GLU A 390 -21.14 15.20 -14.27
N THR A 391 -20.46 16.34 -14.32
CA THR A 391 -19.00 16.41 -14.21
C THR A 391 -18.56 17.01 -12.89
N TYR A 392 -17.62 16.35 -12.22
CA TYR A 392 -17.08 16.75 -10.92
C TYR A 392 -15.55 16.79 -10.93
N SER A 393 -14.99 17.75 -10.21
CA SER A 393 -13.56 17.78 -9.90
C SER A 393 -13.15 16.64 -8.96
N LYS A 394 -11.84 16.35 -8.84
CA LYS A 394 -11.30 15.36 -7.89
C LYS A 394 -11.74 15.55 -6.43
N LYS A 395 -12.18 16.76 -6.05
CA LYS A 395 -12.63 17.10 -4.69
C LYS A 395 -14.16 17.08 -4.54
N GLY A 396 -14.90 16.73 -5.60
CA GLY A 396 -16.36 16.66 -5.58
C GLY A 396 -17.11 17.97 -5.87
N HIS A 397 -16.43 19.01 -6.34
CA HIS A 397 -17.12 20.21 -6.84
C HIS A 397 -17.67 19.98 -8.24
N LEU A 398 -18.94 20.34 -8.47
CA LEU A 398 -19.59 20.32 -9.79
C LEU A 398 -18.88 21.26 -10.77
N ILE A 399 -18.77 20.85 -12.04
CA ILE A 399 -18.18 21.60 -13.14
C ILE A 399 -19.26 21.81 -14.21
N GLU A 400 -19.70 23.05 -14.38
CA GLU A 400 -20.77 23.44 -15.31
C GLU A 400 -20.23 24.09 -16.60
N ASP A 401 -18.91 24.25 -16.72
CA ASP A 401 -18.28 24.83 -17.90
C ASP A 401 -18.61 24.02 -19.17
N GLU A 402 -18.95 24.69 -20.28
CA GLU A 402 -19.23 24.05 -21.58
C GLU A 402 -18.03 23.24 -22.11
N THR A 403 -16.82 23.64 -21.70
CA THR A 403 -15.57 22.99 -22.08
C THR A 403 -14.83 22.52 -20.84
N LEU A 404 -14.66 21.20 -20.73
CA LEU A 404 -13.87 20.55 -19.69
C LEU A 404 -12.38 20.66 -20.03
N HIS A 405 -11.60 21.23 -19.11
CA HIS A 405 -10.15 21.22 -19.19
C HIS A 405 -9.60 19.92 -18.59
N ILE A 406 -9.13 19.01 -19.44
CA ILE A 406 -8.57 17.74 -19.00
C ILE A 406 -7.06 17.92 -18.84
N GLY A 407 -6.58 17.77 -17.61
CA GLY A 407 -5.15 17.84 -17.27
C GLY A 407 -4.71 16.65 -16.42
N SER A 408 -3.61 16.81 -15.68
CA SER A 408 -3.08 15.77 -14.79
C SER A 408 -3.94 15.53 -13.55
N SER A 409 -4.82 16.48 -13.20
CA SER A 409 -5.84 16.30 -12.17
C SER A 409 -7.04 15.53 -12.72
N PRO A 410 -7.38 14.35 -12.17
CA PRO A 410 -8.54 13.60 -12.64
C PRO A 410 -9.87 14.33 -12.43
N ILE A 411 -10.80 14.14 -13.35
CA ILE A 411 -12.20 14.57 -13.24
C ILE A 411 -13.14 13.36 -13.36
N TYR A 412 -14.27 13.42 -12.68
CA TYR A 412 -15.31 12.40 -12.67
C TYR A 412 -16.44 12.85 -13.59
N ILE A 413 -16.88 12.00 -14.51
CA ILE A 413 -17.95 12.27 -15.47
C ILE A 413 -18.96 11.14 -15.38
N TYR A 414 -20.12 11.41 -14.80
CA TYR A 414 -21.26 10.50 -14.82
C TYR A 414 -22.01 10.65 -16.15
N ILE A 415 -22.36 9.52 -16.77
CA ILE A 415 -23.09 9.47 -18.03
C ILE A 415 -24.57 9.19 -17.72
N LEU A 416 -25.43 10.21 -17.83
CA LEU A 416 -26.81 10.19 -17.32
C LEU A 416 -27.87 9.62 -18.27
N LYS A 417 -27.54 9.36 -19.54
CA LYS A 417 -28.47 8.78 -20.52
C LYS A 417 -27.97 7.41 -20.96
N GLU A 418 -28.89 6.47 -21.17
CA GLU A 418 -28.60 5.20 -21.85
C GLU A 418 -27.84 5.51 -23.14
N VAL A 419 -26.65 4.93 -23.28
CA VAL A 419 -25.87 4.98 -24.52
C VAL A 419 -26.80 4.46 -25.61
N PRO A 420 -27.10 5.23 -26.68
CA PRO A 420 -27.90 4.71 -27.78
C PRO A 420 -27.26 3.40 -28.25
N GLU A 421 -28.06 2.33 -28.35
CA GLU A 421 -27.65 1.06 -28.96
C GLU A 421 -27.04 1.34 -30.35
N LYS A 422 -25.71 1.45 -30.39
CA LYS A 422 -24.77 1.49 -31.54
C LYS A 422 -23.68 2.52 -31.28
N ILE A 423 -22.70 2.11 -30.48
CA ILE A 423 -21.32 2.41 -30.81
C ILE A 423 -20.71 1.06 -31.19
N ASN A 424 -20.62 0.80 -32.49
CA ASN A 424 -19.82 -0.31 -33.00
C ASN A 424 -18.38 -0.09 -32.52
N CYS A 425 -17.96 -0.84 -31.51
CA CYS A 425 -16.56 -0.99 -31.19
C CYS A 425 -15.90 -1.76 -32.35
N LEU A 426 -15.07 -1.06 -33.12
CA LEU A 426 -14.02 -1.65 -33.95
C LEU A 426 -12.70 -1.63 -33.18
#